data_AF-A0A1I6QJI4-F1
#
_entry.id   AF-A0A1I6QJI4-F1
#
_cell.length_a   1.000
_cell.length_b   1.000
_cell.length_c   1.000
_cell.angle_alpha   90.00
_cell.angle_beta   90.00
_cell.angle_gamma   90.00
#
_symmetry.space_group_name_H-M   'P 1'
#
loop_
_entity.id
_entity.type
_entity.pdbx_description
1 polymer ?
#
loop_
_entity_poly.entity_id
_entity_poly.type
_entity_poly.pdbx_seq_one_letter_code
_entity_poly.pdbx_strand_id
1 'polypeptide(L)' 'MRQRVLERDCYVCQQTGVMLIGKYPAANSPVVDHIKPHRGDPALFWDEKNLQAVSKVWHDRTKQSLEKRGLA' A
#
# COMPACT_ATOMS: atom_id res chain seq x y z
N MET A 1 12.47 -3.37 3.74
CA MET A 1 11.44 -2.31 3.77
C MET A 1 10.04 -2.88 3.85
N ARG A 2 9.61 -3.69 2.87
CA ARG A 2 8.27 -4.31 2.86
C ARG A 2 7.83 -4.95 4.19
N GLN A 3 8.63 -5.86 4.74
CA GLN A 3 8.29 -6.57 5.97
C GLN A 3 8.10 -5.61 7.16
N ARG A 4 8.99 -4.61 7.32
CA ARG A 4 8.88 -3.59 8.36
C ARG A 4 7.57 -2.80 8.29
N VAL A 5 7.15 -2.41 7.08
CA VAL A 5 5.87 -1.70 6.87
C VAL A 5 4.67 -2.57 7.27
N LEU A 6 4.69 -3.86 6.89
CA LEU A 6 3.61 -4.78 7.24
C LEU A 6 3.54 -5.04 8.75
N GLU A 7 4.70 -5.19 9.41
CA GLU A 7 4.79 -5.38 10.86
C GLU A 7 4.37 -4.12 11.62
N ARG A 8 4.82 -2.93 11.19
CA ARG A 8 4.40 -1.63 11.73
C ARG A 8 2.88 -1.47 11.70
N ASP A 9 2.27 -1.88 10.59
CA ASP A 9 0.84 -1.77 10.36
C ASP A 9 0.06 -2.98 10.89
N CYS A 10 0.69 -3.87 11.68
CA CYS A 10 0.10 -5.07 12.29
C CYS A 10 -0.60 -6.00 11.28
N TYR A 11 -0.14 -6.03 10.02
CA TYR A 11 -0.82 -6.70 8.92
C TYR A 11 -2.29 -6.26 8.76
N VAL A 12 -2.56 -4.97 8.96
CA VAL A 12 -3.88 -4.35 8.75
C VAL A 12 -3.79 -3.33 7.62
N CYS A 13 -4.75 -3.39 6.70
CA CYS A 13 -4.86 -2.41 5.62
C CYS A 13 -5.11 -1.01 6.20
N GLN A 14 -4.19 -0.08 5.97
CA GLN A 14 -4.27 1.30 6.47
C GLN A 14 -5.47 2.08 5.91
N GLN A 15 -6.03 1.63 4.79
CA GLN A 15 -7.12 2.33 4.09
C GLN A 15 -8.50 1.75 4.38
N THR A 16 -8.59 0.47 4.78
CA THR A 16 -9.87 -0.23 4.93
C THR A 16 -10.03 -0.99 6.25
N GLY A 17 -8.96 -1.18 7.02
CA GLY A 17 -8.96 -1.95 8.26
C GLY A 17 -8.99 -3.48 8.08
N VAL A 18 -8.97 -3.99 6.85
CA VAL A 18 -8.99 -5.45 6.59
C VAL A 18 -7.64 -6.09 6.93
N MET A 19 -7.68 -7.27 7.55
CA MET A 19 -6.49 -8.09 7.84
C MET A 19 -5.81 -8.59 6.56
N LEU A 20 -4.49 -8.40 6.48
CA LEU A 20 -3.62 -8.71 5.35
C LEU A 20 -3.00 -10.11 5.45
N ILE A 21 -3.84 -11.12 5.63
CA ILE A 21 -3.43 -12.53 5.86
C ILE A 21 -3.49 -13.40 4.60
N GLY A 22 -3.98 -12.85 3.48
CA GLY A 22 -4.17 -13.61 2.26
C GLY A 22 -2.85 -14.00 1.58
N LYS A 23 -2.81 -15.21 1.00
CA LYS A 23 -1.75 -15.59 0.06
C LYS A 23 -1.98 -14.90 -1.28
N TYR A 24 -0.94 -14.33 -1.89
CA TYR A 24 -1.04 -13.72 -3.22
C TYR A 24 -1.59 -14.72 -4.24
N PRO A 25 -2.54 -14.34 -5.12
CA PRO A 25 -3.11 -12.99 -5.34
C PRO A 25 -4.48 -12.77 -4.67
N ALA A 26 -4.74 -13.35 -3.50
CA ALA A 26 -6.02 -13.15 -2.79
C ALA A 26 -6.33 -11.67 -2.54
N ALA A 27 -7.61 -11.33 -2.45
CA ALA A 27 -8.08 -9.95 -2.28
C ALA A 27 -7.49 -9.26 -1.04
N ASN A 28 -7.32 -10.00 0.05
CA ASN A 28 -6.71 -9.57 1.31
C ASN A 28 -5.22 -9.95 1.43
N SER A 29 -4.54 -10.24 0.31
CA SER A 29 -3.08 -10.39 0.33
C SER A 29 -2.40 -9.03 0.56
N PRO A 30 -1.30 -8.98 1.32
CA PRO A 30 -0.61 -7.74 1.64
C PRO A 30 0.03 -7.13 0.39
N VAL A 31 -0.07 -5.82 0.24
CA VAL A 31 0.66 -4.98 -0.71
C VAL A 31 1.25 -3.80 0.06
N VAL A 32 2.43 -3.34 -0.34
CA VAL A 32 3.02 -2.10 0.20
C VAL A 32 3.02 -1.09 -0.91
N ASP A 33 2.36 0.03 -0.67
CA ASP A 33 2.05 1.07 -1.64
C ASP A 33 2.66 2.41 -1.22
N HIS A 34 2.99 3.25 -2.20
CA HIS A 34 3.43 4.62 -1.93
C HIS A 34 2.21 5.53 -1.76
N ILE A 35 2.10 6.19 -0.60
CA ILE A 35 1.06 7.17 -0.32
C ILE A 35 1.14 8.28 -1.36
N LYS A 36 2.27 8.99 -1.43
CA LYS A 36 2.57 9.96 -2.49
C LYS A 36 3.35 9.28 -3.62
N PRO A 37 2.91 9.42 -4.88
CA PRO A 37 3.64 8.89 -6.02
C PRO A 37 5.07 9.43 -6.05
N HIS A 38 6.07 8.55 -6.03
CA HIS A 38 7.47 8.97 -5.93
C HIS A 38 8.00 9.65 -7.21
N ARG A 39 7.42 9.37 -8.39
CA ARG A 39 7.81 9.99 -9.69
C ARG A 39 9.32 9.99 -9.99
N GLY A 40 10.02 8.96 -9.52
CA GLY A 40 11.48 8.82 -9.66
C GLY A 40 12.31 9.46 -8.55
N ASP A 41 11.70 10.16 -7.59
CA ASP A 41 12.38 10.68 -6.40
C ASP A 41 12.79 9.52 -5.45
N PRO A 42 14.10 9.27 -5.26
CA PRO A 42 14.55 8.21 -4.36
C PRO A 42 14.20 8.46 -2.90
N ALA A 43 14.09 9.71 -2.46
CA ALA A 43 13.71 10.03 -1.09
C ALA A 43 12.28 9.57 -0.80
N LEU A 44 11.34 9.84 -1.71
CA LEU A 44 9.97 9.36 -1.61
C LEU A 44 9.85 7.85 -1.83
N PHE A 45 10.76 7.25 -2.60
CA PHE A 45 10.72 5.82 -2.88
C PHE A 45 11.02 4.99 -1.62
N TRP A 46 12.00 5.43 -0.82
CA TRP A 46 12.50 4.71 0.37
C TRP A 46 11.98 5.27 1.70
N ASP A 47 11.25 6.39 1.69
CA ASP A 47 10.65 6.94 2.90
C ASP A 47 9.57 6.01 3.46
N GLU A 48 9.86 5.39 4.61
CA GLU A 48 8.93 4.50 5.30
C GLU A 48 7.61 5.20 5.65
N LYS A 49 7.63 6.52 5.89
CA LYS A 49 6.42 7.32 6.15
C LYS A 49 5.60 7.56 4.88
N ASN A 50 6.21 7.42 3.71
CA ASN A 50 5.52 7.45 2.43
C ASN A 50 4.99 6.07 2.01
N LEU A 51 5.19 5.03 2.82
CA LEU A 51 4.73 3.67 2.53
C LEU A 51 3.59 3.27 3.45
N GLN A 52 2.62 2.57 2.89
CA GLN A 52 1.46 2.04 3.60
C GLN A 52 1.21 0.57 3.27
N ALA A 53 0.81 -0.22 4.26
CA ALA A 53 0.28 -1.56 4.04
C ALA A 53 -1.18 -1.50 3.59
N VAL A 54 -1.49 -2.09 2.44
CA VAL A 54 -2.85 -2.13 1.88
C VAL A 54 -3.19 -3.51 1.33
N SER A 55 -4.49 -3.80 1.20
CA SER A 55 -4.95 -5.03 0.56
C SER A 55 -4.79 -4.96 -0.96
N LYS A 56 -4.51 -6.10 -1.61
CA LYS A 56 -4.41 -6.19 -3.06
C LYS A 56 -5.66 -5.65 -3.77
N VAL A 57 -6.86 -5.94 -3.27
CA VAL A 57 -8.10 -5.46 -3.88
C VAL A 57 -8.24 -3.93 -3.82
N TRP A 58 -7.81 -3.30 -2.72
CA TRP A 58 -7.83 -1.84 -2.60
C TRP A 58 -6.78 -1.20 -3.52
N HIS A 59 -5.56 -1.76 -3.53
CA HIS A 59 -4.46 -1.30 -4.37
C HIS A 59 -4.82 -1.35 -5.86
N ASP A 60 -5.30 -2.50 -6.34
CA ASP A 60 -5.54 -2.70 -7.77
C ASP A 60 -6.78 -1.93 -8.29
N ARG A 61 -7.71 -1.51 -7.40
CA ARG A 61 -8.95 -0.82 -7.79
C ARG A 61 -8.96 0.65 -7.37
N THR A 62 -8.89 0.88 -6.06
CA THR A 62 -9.12 2.21 -5.47
C THR A 62 -7.91 3.10 -5.69
N LYS A 63 -6.70 2.63 -5.34
CA LYS A 63 -5.46 3.41 -5.54
C LYS A 63 -5.25 3.76 -7.01
N GLN A 64 -5.35 2.78 -7.92
CA GLN A 64 -5.26 3.04 -9.36
C GLN A 64 -6.29 4.07 -9.86
N SER A 65 -7.52 4.06 -9.32
CA SER A 65 -8.54 5.07 -9.67
C SER A 65 -8.16 6.46 -9.15
N LEU A 66 -7.68 6.56 -7.90
CA LEU A 66 -7.23 7.83 -7.31
C LEU A 66 -6.06 8.42 -8.09
N GLU A 67 -5.08 7.60 -8.48
CA GLU A 67 -3.93 8.03 -9.28
C GLU A 67 -4.34 8.58 -10.65
N LYS A 68 -5.24 7.87 -11.36
CA LYS A 68 -5.78 8.34 -12.64
C LYS A 68 -6.52 9.67 -12.53
N ARG A 69 -7.10 9.96 -11.36
CA ARG A 69 -7.80 11.21 -11.07
C ARG A 69 -6.90 12.30 -10.48
N GLY A 70 -5.62 12.00 -10.21
CA GLY A 70 -4.72 12.93 -9.52
C GLY A 70 -5.09 13.22 -8.06
N LEU A 71 -5.81 12.29 -7.42
CA LEU A 71 -6.25 12.37 -6.01
C LEU A 71 -5.43 11.48 -5.07
N ALA A 72 -4.35 10.90 -5.59
CA ALA A 72 -3.41 10.06 -4.87
C ALA A 72 -2.28 10.88 -4.27
#